data_AF-A0A940QTX5-F1
#
_entry.id   AF-A0A940QTX5-F1
#
_cell.length_a   1.000
_cell.length_b   1.000
_cell.length_c   1.000
_cell.angle_alpha   90.00
_cell.angle_beta   90.00
_cell.angle_gamma   90.00
#
_symmetry.space_group_name_H-M   'P 1'
#
loop_
_entity.id
_entity.type
_entity.pdbx_description
1 polymer ?
#
loop_
_entity_poly.entity_id
_entity_poly.type
_entity_poly.pdbx_seq_one_letter_code
_entity_poly.pdbx_strand_id
1 'polypeptide(L)' 'MEIAPKISVDEKVRFGRPVISGTRVPVDLILGKLAGGMKYDEIVKEYDITLQD' A
#
# COMPACT_ATOMS: atom_id res chain seq x y z
N MET A 1 11.89 -8.68 -0.19
CA MET A 1 11.75 -9.23 -1.54
C MET A 1 10.71 -8.42 -2.30
N GLU A 2 11.02 -7.95 -3.50
CA GLU A 2 10.01 -7.36 -4.38
C GLU A 2 9.25 -8.48 -5.10
N ILE A 3 7.91 -8.43 -5.06
CA ILE A 3 7.04 -9.51 -5.58
C ILE A 3 6.21 -9.05 -6.79
N ALA A 4 6.07 -7.75 -6.97
CA ALA A 4 5.45 -7.08 -8.11
C ALA A 4 6.01 -5.65 -8.17
N PRO A 5 5.88 -4.93 -9.30
CA PRO A 5 6.36 -3.55 -9.39
C PRO A 5 5.85 -2.71 -8.22
N LYS A 6 6.78 -2.11 -7.46
CA LYS A 6 6.49 -1.27 -6.28
C LYS A 6 5.80 -2.01 -5.11
N ILE A 7 5.80 -3.33 -5.09
CA ILE A 7 5.26 -4.10 -3.96
C ILE A 7 6.35 -4.98 -3.37
N SER A 8 6.63 -4.76 -2.09
CA SER A 8 7.65 -5.50 -1.34
C SER A 8 7.05 -6.29 -0.18
N VAL A 9 7.69 -7.41 0.12
CA VAL A 9 7.43 -8.27 1.28
C VAL A 9 8.72 -8.44 2.06
N ASP A 10 8.67 -8.15 3.36
CA ASP A 10 9.77 -8.36 4.31
C ASP A 10 9.18 -8.81 5.64
N GLU A 11 9.62 -9.95 6.18
CA GLU A 11 9.15 -10.46 7.48
C GLU A 11 9.36 -9.45 8.62
N LYS A 12 10.38 -8.59 8.52
CA LYS A 12 10.67 -7.52 9.49
C LYS A 12 9.77 -6.28 9.32
N VAL A 13 9.08 -6.15 8.18
CA VAL A 13 8.18 -5.04 7.88
C VAL A 13 6.74 -5.56 7.82
N ARG A 14 5.89 -5.11 8.75
CA ARG A 14 4.47 -5.53 8.80
C ARG A 14 4.29 -7.06 8.79
N PHE A 15 5.22 -7.80 9.41
CA PHE A 15 5.15 -9.26 9.55
C PHE A 15 5.04 -10.01 8.21
N GLY A 16 5.72 -9.53 7.17
CA GLY A 16 5.69 -10.16 5.86
C GLY A 16 4.44 -9.88 5.04
N ARG A 17 3.60 -8.92 5.44
CA ARG A 17 2.50 -8.46 4.59
C ARG A 17 3.04 -7.70 3.38
N PRO A 18 2.44 -7.85 2.19
CA PRO A 18 2.73 -7.00 1.04
C PRO A 18 2.46 -5.54 1.36
N VAL A 19 3.45 -4.70 1.13
CA VAL A 19 3.37 -3.25 1.29
C VAL A 19 3.84 -2.55 0.02
N ILE A 20 3.38 -1.31 -0.18
CA ILE A 20 3.97 -0.42 -1.19
C ILE A 20 5.45 -0.21 -0.83
N SER A 21 6.34 -0.51 -1.77
CA SER A 21 7.79 -0.46 -1.62
C SER A 21 8.25 0.89 -1.09
N GLY A 22 9.13 0.87 -0.08
CA GLY A 22 9.62 2.09 0.58
C GLY A 22 8.67 2.67 1.63
N THR A 23 7.49 2.08 1.82
CA THR A 23 6.51 2.51 2.83
C THR A 23 6.20 1.39 3.83
N ARG A 24 5.31 1.66 4.78
CA ARG A 24 4.69 0.65 5.66
C ARG A 24 3.18 0.52 5.42
N VAL A 25 2.73 0.95 4.24
CA VAL A 25 1.33 0.98 3.79
C VAL A 25 0.98 -0.37 3.18
N PRO A 26 0.11 -1.17 3.81
CA PRO A 26 -0.30 -2.47 3.29
C PRO A 26 -1.17 -2.36 2.04
N VAL A 27 -0.98 -3.25 1.07
CA VAL A 27 -1.78 -3.26 -0.17
C VAL A 27 -3.26 -3.60 0.12
N ASP A 28 -3.50 -4.51 1.06
CA ASP A 28 -4.85 -4.91 1.49
C ASP A 28 -5.63 -3.75 2.12
N LEU A 29 -4.94 -2.85 2.84
CA LEU A 29 -5.53 -1.63 3.40
C LEU A 29 -6.08 -0.72 2.28
N ILE A 30 -5.30 -0.47 1.24
CA ILE A 30 -5.68 0.40 0.11
C ILE A 30 -6.89 -0.18 -0.63
N LEU A 31 -6.86 -1.48 -0.92
CA LEU A 31 -7.99 -2.18 -1.52
C LEU A 31 -9.25 -2.10 -0.64
N GLY A 32 -9.11 -2.23 0.68
CA GLY A 32 -10.21 -2.08 1.62
C GLY A 32 -10.82 -0.68 1.63
N LYS A 33 -9.99 0.38 1.54
CA LYS A 33 -10.46 1.77 1.46
C LYS A 33 -11.21 2.04 0.16
N LEU A 34 -10.68 1.56 -0.97
CA LEU A 34 -11.36 1.63 -2.26
C LEU A 34 -12.70 0.89 -2.24
N ALA A 35 -12.73 -0.32 -1.68
CA ALA A 35 -13.96 -1.09 -1.51
C ALA A 35 -14.98 -0.37 -0.60
N GLY A 36 -14.50 0.40 0.37
CA GLY A 36 -15.31 1.27 1.23
C GLY A 36 -15.80 2.57 0.56
N GLY A 37 -15.45 2.81 -0.71
CA GLY A 37 -15.89 3.97 -1.47
C GLY A 37 -15.01 5.21 -1.33
N MET A 38 -13.83 5.10 -0.71
CA MET A 38 -12.87 6.19 -0.64
C MET A 38 -12.28 6.49 -2.02
N LYS A 39 -12.09 7.77 -2.35
CA LYS A 39 -11.52 8.18 -3.63
C LYS A 39 -10.00 8.11 -3.64
N TYR A 40 -9.41 7.99 -4.83
CA TYR A 40 -7.96 7.89 -5.00
C TYR A 40 -7.18 9.08 -4.42
N ASP A 41 -7.69 10.30 -4.58
CA ASP A 41 -7.08 11.53 -4.06
C ASP A 41 -7.08 11.59 -2.53
N GLU A 42 -8.15 11.09 -1.91
CA GLU A 42 -8.24 10.95 -0.46
C GLU A 42 -7.22 9.93 0.07
N ILE A 43 -7.10 8.77 -0.59
CA ILE A 43 -6.14 7.72 -0.22
C ILE A 43 -4.69 8.22 -0.37
N VAL A 44 -4.37 8.83 -1.51
CA VAL A 44 -3.05 9.41 -1.79
C VAL A 44 -2.64 10.38 -0.69
N LYS A 45 -3.56 11.26 -0.29
CA LYS A 45 -3.32 12.24 0.77
C LYS A 45 -3.26 11.60 2.16
N GLU A 46 -4.10 10.62 2.47
CA GLU A 46 -4.17 9.97 3.78
C GLU A 46 -2.92 9.13 4.07
N TYR A 47 -2.39 8.45 3.05
CA TYR A 47 -1.27 7.51 3.19
C TYR A 47 0.07 8.04 2.69
N ASP A 48 0.11 9.28 2.19
CA ASP A 48 1.31 9.92 1.63
C ASP A 48 2.00 9.04 0.56
N ILE A 49 1.18 8.55 -0.37
CA ILE A 49 1.59 7.74 -1.53
C ILE A 49 1.23 8.46 -2.82
N THR A 50 1.74 8.00 -3.96
CA THR A 50 1.40 8.56 -5.26
C THR A 50 0.29 7.76 -5.95
N LEU A 51 -0.37 8.36 -6.94
CA LEU A 51 -1.38 7.66 -7.75
C LEU A 51 -0.79 6.48 -8.56
N GLN A 52 0.53 6.46 -8.75
CA GLN A 52 1.22 5.39 -9.46
C GLN A 52 1.62 4.23 -8.56
N ASP A 53 1.46 4.36 -7.24
CA ASP A 53 1.79 3.32 -6.26
C ASP A 53 0.58 2.40 -6.02
#